data_AF-A0A8J2X8R6-F1
#
_entry.id   AF-A0A8J2X8R6-F1
#
_cell.length_a   1.000
_cell.length_b   1.000
_cell.length_c   1.000
_cell.angle_alpha   90.00
_cell.angle_beta   90.00
_cell.angle_gamma   90.00
#
_symmetry.space_group_name_H-M   'P 1'
#
loop_
_entity.id
_entity.type
_entity.pdbx_description
1 polymer ?
#
loop_
_entity_poly.entity_id
_entity_poly.type
_entity_poly.pdbx_seq_one_letter_code
_entity_poly.pdbx_strand_id
1 'polypeptide(L)'
;MSSDSLWKEATDGNGRVYYYHAKTGESRWEKPNELLSEQDLALAKFGWKSSRTTNGKLYYYNERTKESRWELPDLQKLEELQERKRERVESEPVEEGTKYNTEKYSNSSQILCVPKKPKDEAEKDFIEMLKDNQVDSTWSFSRIISELGSRDPRYWIVKDDPLYRQEIFEKYLTNRSEDQLLKEHMETNKFNEAFWKMLESKPQIHYYTRWPTVKRLIADEPIYKHSVVKESVKKRRFLEYVGRLRDKYNESQQQIKAKALQELQDYLENIISSTDYNNNSIPIIKWQTLLNSYLFDNNKRYMANKHFAILTHEDVLTEYLKIVGEVEKRMEKDLATLQKYNYTKDRKARDNFKHLLRSTNIEIRANNKWQDIYPLIKSDDGFLQMLGTGGSSPLDLFMDIVEEKRITLAAQRSIAQNLLIDKDFQWNEKDDSINRKAIKALLIVEKDFQSVDSRDIDLIIDQLMELRIERIKKQKELEERAFEERKHFYKLMLQRIYTNGRSKPDSFEVALKDIQHTREFIELPSDEIRRHLFDMFKPDVGPARGKPFAVSNVKKRQLTPNVDLDY
;
A
#
# COMPACT_ATOMS: atom_id res chain seq x y z
N MET A 1 27.56 32.72 -15.13
CA MET A 1 26.32 33.25 -14.53
C MET A 1 25.23 32.25 -14.87
N SER A 2 24.91 31.38 -13.91
CA SER A 2 24.04 30.22 -14.08
C SER A 2 22.65 30.64 -14.54
N SER A 3 22.25 30.20 -15.74
CA SER A 3 20.86 30.24 -16.17
C SER A 3 20.06 29.36 -15.22
N ASP A 4 19.16 29.99 -14.47
CA ASP A 4 18.24 29.35 -13.55
C ASP A 4 17.23 28.52 -14.37
N SER A 5 17.67 27.35 -14.82
CA SER A 5 16.92 26.47 -15.73
C SER A 5 15.76 25.87 -14.96
N LEU A 6 14.54 26.29 -15.30
CA LEU A 6 13.31 25.96 -14.58
C LEU A 6 12.81 24.53 -14.87
N TRP A 7 13.52 23.79 -15.71
CA TRP A 7 13.25 22.40 -16.03
C TRP A 7 14.02 21.46 -15.10
N LYS A 8 13.35 20.40 -14.64
CA LYS A 8 13.92 19.37 -13.75
C LYS A 8 13.73 17.98 -14.34
N GLU A 9 14.71 17.12 -14.11
CA GLU A 9 14.68 15.71 -14.49
C GLU A 9 13.97 14.87 -13.41
N ALA A 10 13.02 14.04 -13.82
CA ALA A 10 12.32 13.09 -12.95
C ALA A 10 12.20 11.73 -13.65
N THR A 11 12.09 10.65 -12.87
CA THR A 11 11.92 9.28 -13.39
C THR A 11 10.51 8.78 -13.11
N ASP A 12 9.86 8.18 -14.11
CA ASP A 12 8.58 7.50 -13.92
C ASP A 12 8.75 6.15 -13.19
N GLY A 13 7.63 5.51 -12.80
CA GLY A 13 7.65 4.19 -12.12
C GLY A 13 8.22 3.05 -12.97
N ASN A 14 8.45 3.27 -14.26
CA ASN A 14 9.08 2.33 -15.20
C ASN A 14 10.56 2.66 -15.45
N GLY A 15 11.15 3.61 -14.72
CA GLY A 15 12.55 4.02 -14.85
C GLY A 15 12.86 4.87 -16.07
N ARG A 16 11.85 5.38 -16.78
CA ARG A 16 12.02 6.31 -17.91
C ARG A 16 12.13 7.73 -17.40
N VAL A 17 13.14 8.42 -17.89
CA VAL A 17 13.42 9.81 -17.52
C VAL A 17 12.50 10.74 -18.32
N TYR A 18 11.82 11.66 -17.64
CA TYR A 18 11.06 12.76 -18.23
C TYR A 18 11.47 14.09 -17.59
N TYR A 19 11.28 15.18 -18.33
CA TYR A 19 11.65 16.52 -17.89
C TYR A 19 10.38 17.33 -17.64
N TYR A 20 10.28 17.96 -16.48
CA TYR A 20 9.13 18.79 -16.13
C TYR A 20 9.55 20.22 -15.82
N HIS A 21 8.73 21.18 -16.25
CA HIS A 21 8.95 22.60 -15.99
C HIS A 21 8.32 23.00 -14.66
N ALA A 22 9.11 23.48 -13.70
CA ALA A 22 8.66 23.76 -12.34
C ALA A 22 7.62 24.90 -12.24
N LYS A 23 7.65 25.89 -13.13
CA LYS A 23 6.64 26.98 -13.18
C LYS A 23 5.38 26.67 -14.01
N THR A 24 5.50 26.04 -15.18
CA THR A 24 4.33 25.81 -16.07
C THR A 24 3.64 24.47 -15.83
N GLY A 25 4.30 23.52 -15.14
CA GLY A 25 3.78 22.18 -14.91
C GLY A 25 3.83 21.27 -16.14
N GLU A 26 4.41 21.73 -17.25
CA GLU A 26 4.53 20.96 -18.48
C GLU A 26 5.57 19.84 -18.34
N SER A 27 5.24 18.64 -18.80
CA SER A 27 6.15 17.49 -18.85
C SER A 27 6.45 17.10 -20.30
N ARG A 28 7.73 16.91 -20.64
CA ARG A 28 8.20 16.43 -21.95
C ARG A 28 9.20 15.28 -21.79
N TRP A 29 9.25 14.39 -22.79
CA TRP A 29 10.17 13.26 -22.80
C TRP A 29 11.54 13.58 -23.38
N GLU A 30 11.64 14.67 -24.16
CA GLU A 30 12.89 15.15 -24.76
C GLU A 30 13.58 16.16 -23.85
N LYS A 31 14.91 16.07 -23.72
CA LYS A 31 15.68 16.98 -22.86
C LYS A 31 15.60 18.42 -23.40
N PRO A 32 15.03 19.38 -22.63
CA PRO A 32 14.93 20.77 -23.07
C PRO A 32 16.30 21.38 -23.37
N ASN A 33 16.38 22.25 -24.38
CA ASN A 33 17.62 22.93 -24.80
C ASN A 33 18.28 23.73 -23.65
N GLU A 34 17.49 24.20 -22.68
CA GLU A 34 17.96 24.94 -21.49
C GLU A 34 18.67 24.06 -20.44
N LEU A 35 18.61 22.73 -20.58
CA LEU A 35 19.33 21.75 -19.77
C LEU A 35 20.45 21.05 -20.54
N LEU A 36 20.65 21.39 -21.82
CA LEU A 36 21.78 20.88 -22.61
C LEU A 36 23.08 21.54 -22.15
N SER A 37 24.13 20.74 -22.01
CA SER A 37 25.47 21.24 -21.68
C SER A 37 26.03 22.03 -22.87
N GLU A 38 26.97 22.96 -22.64
CA GLU A 38 27.67 23.68 -23.72
C GLU A 38 28.27 22.72 -24.78
N GLN A 39 28.72 21.55 -24.32
CA GLN A 39 29.20 20.46 -25.17
C GLN A 39 28.10 19.82 -26.04
N ASP A 40 26.89 19.65 -25.53
CA ASP A 40 25.75 19.10 -26.30
C ASP A 40 25.27 20.11 -27.35
N LEU A 41 25.32 21.42 -27.04
CA LEU A 41 25.03 22.48 -28.01
C LEU A 41 26.07 22.54 -29.14
N ALA A 42 27.36 22.38 -28.81
CA ALA A 42 28.43 22.30 -29.80
C ALA A 42 28.28 21.07 -30.70
N LEU A 43 27.96 19.90 -30.14
CA LEU A 43 27.68 18.68 -30.91
C LEU A 43 26.47 18.85 -31.85
N ALA A 44 25.40 19.51 -31.39
CA ALA A 44 24.21 19.78 -32.19
C ALA A 44 24.50 20.67 -33.41
N LYS A 45 25.44 21.63 -33.31
CA LYS A 45 25.90 22.45 -34.44
C LYS A 45 26.43 21.60 -35.61
N PHE A 46 27.04 20.46 -35.31
CA PHE A 46 27.57 19.51 -36.30
C PHE A 46 26.64 18.31 -36.56
N GLY A 47 25.41 18.34 -36.03
CA GLY A 47 24.38 17.31 -36.20
C GLY A 47 24.60 16.05 -35.34
N TRP A 48 25.45 16.11 -34.31
CA TRP A 48 25.67 15.03 -33.34
C TRP A 48 24.79 15.20 -32.10
N LYS A 49 24.23 14.10 -31.60
CA LYS A 49 23.42 14.02 -30.38
C LYS A 49 24.03 12.99 -29.42
N SER A 50 24.02 13.27 -28.13
CA SER A 50 24.45 12.34 -27.08
C SER A 50 23.23 11.56 -26.53
N SER A 51 23.37 10.26 -26.29
CA SER A 51 22.31 9.41 -25.75
C SER A 51 22.87 8.34 -24.84
N ARG A 52 22.08 7.89 -23.85
CA ARG A 52 22.48 6.83 -22.91
C ARG A 52 21.76 5.54 -23.27
N THR A 53 22.51 4.44 -23.35
CA THR A 53 21.94 3.09 -23.45
C THR A 53 21.29 2.66 -22.13
N THR A 54 20.47 1.60 -22.16
CA THR A 54 19.82 1.00 -20.97
C THR A 54 20.80 0.61 -19.86
N ASN A 55 22.07 0.39 -20.20
CA ASN A 55 23.15 0.06 -19.28
C ASN A 55 23.93 1.31 -18.78
N GLY A 56 23.41 2.51 -19.01
CA GLY A 56 23.99 3.78 -18.55
C GLY A 56 25.20 4.29 -19.36
N LYS A 57 25.64 3.57 -20.40
CA LYS A 57 26.77 4.00 -21.25
C LYS A 57 26.32 5.05 -22.27
N LEU A 58 27.03 6.18 -22.29
CA LEU A 58 26.82 7.28 -23.23
C LEU A 58 27.39 6.92 -24.61
N TYR A 59 26.63 7.18 -25.66
CA TYR A 59 27.08 7.12 -27.06
C TYR A 59 26.62 8.37 -27.79
N TYR A 60 27.37 8.74 -28.82
CA TYR A 60 27.08 9.88 -29.69
C TYR A 60 26.60 9.36 -31.03
N TYR A 61 25.51 9.90 -31.55
CA TYR A 61 25.04 9.56 -32.89
C TYR A 61 24.82 10.80 -33.71
N ASN A 62 25.23 10.77 -34.97
CA ASN A 62 24.99 11.85 -35.92
C ASN A 62 23.68 11.58 -36.64
N GLU A 63 22.72 12.50 -36.53
CA GLU A 63 21.40 12.34 -37.16
C GLU A 63 21.46 12.51 -38.69
N ARG A 64 22.42 13.30 -39.18
CA ARG A 64 22.61 13.57 -40.61
C ARG A 64 23.35 12.43 -41.32
N THR A 65 24.36 11.83 -40.69
CA THR A 65 25.13 10.71 -41.28
C THR A 65 24.66 9.33 -40.83
N LYS A 66 23.76 9.25 -39.83
CA LYS A 66 23.31 8.02 -39.16
C LYS A 66 24.44 7.18 -38.53
N GLU A 67 25.58 7.79 -38.26
CA GLU A 67 26.72 7.13 -37.62
C GLU A 67 26.62 7.20 -36.10
N SER A 68 26.81 6.08 -35.41
CA SER A 68 26.89 6.01 -33.94
C SER A 68 28.32 5.69 -33.50
N ARG A 69 28.88 6.48 -32.57
CA ARG A 69 30.22 6.29 -32.00
C ARG A 69 30.16 6.39 -30.48
N TRP A 70 30.99 5.61 -29.80
CA TRP A 70 31.07 5.60 -28.33
C TRP A 70 31.98 6.70 -27.76
N GLU A 71 32.84 7.27 -28.63
CA GLU A 71 33.79 8.32 -28.29
C GLU A 71 33.27 9.67 -28.82
N LEU A 72 33.56 10.74 -28.08
CA LEU A 72 33.18 12.10 -28.46
C LEU A 72 33.84 12.47 -29.81
N PRO A 73 33.06 12.79 -30.86
CA PRO A 73 33.63 13.20 -32.15
C PRO A 73 34.50 14.45 -32.01
N ASP A 74 35.68 14.43 -32.63
CA ASP A 74 36.63 15.54 -32.61
C ASP A 74 36.08 16.74 -33.42
N LEU A 75 35.59 17.73 -32.68
CA LEU A 75 34.88 18.89 -33.23
C LEU A 75 35.80 19.80 -34.05
N GLN A 76 37.07 19.93 -33.67
CA GLN A 76 38.04 20.78 -34.39
C GLN A 76 38.31 20.25 -35.80
N LYS A 77 38.48 18.93 -35.93
CA LYS A 77 38.72 18.26 -37.21
C LYS A 77 37.52 18.35 -38.15
N LEU A 78 36.31 18.36 -37.60
CA LEU A 78 35.04 18.53 -38.32
C LEU A 78 34.85 19.98 -38.81
N GLU A 79 35.25 20.96 -38.00
CA GLU A 79 35.22 22.39 -38.36
C GLU A 79 36.27 22.69 -39.45
N GLU A 80 37.50 22.17 -39.35
CA GLU A 80 38.53 22.25 -40.41
C GLU A 80 38.07 21.62 -41.74
N LEU A 81 37.34 20.50 -41.69
CA LEU A 81 36.78 19.85 -42.89
C LEU A 81 35.64 20.66 -43.53
N GLN A 82 34.87 21.39 -42.72
CA GLN A 82 33.84 22.32 -43.21
C GLN A 82 34.47 23.60 -43.76
N GLU A 83 35.52 24.14 -43.14
CA GLU A 83 36.27 25.30 -43.62
C GLU A 83 37.02 24.99 -44.91
N ARG A 84 37.72 23.84 -45.03
CA ARG A 84 38.33 23.41 -46.31
C ARG A 84 37.30 23.19 -47.42
N LYS A 85 36.04 22.86 -47.08
CA LYS A 85 34.95 22.78 -48.06
C LYS A 85 34.39 24.16 -48.42
N ARG A 86 34.44 25.15 -47.52
CA ARG A 86 34.05 26.54 -47.77
C ARG A 86 35.12 27.27 -48.59
N GLU A 87 36.40 27.13 -48.24
CA GLU A 87 37.53 27.68 -48.99
C GLU A 87 37.60 27.14 -50.44
N ARG A 88 37.15 25.91 -50.68
CA ARG A 88 37.10 25.32 -52.04
C ARG A 88 35.92 25.81 -52.89
N VAL A 89 34.95 26.51 -52.28
CA VAL A 89 33.81 27.14 -52.97
C VAL A 89 34.06 28.64 -53.17
N GLU A 90 35.08 29.21 -52.50
CA GLU A 90 35.41 30.64 -52.51
C GLU A 90 36.60 30.98 -53.45
N SER A 91 37.07 30.02 -54.27
CA SER A 91 38.19 30.17 -55.20
C SER A 91 37.79 30.03 -56.69
N GLU A 92 36.65 30.56 -57.10
CA GLU A 92 36.41 31.00 -58.48
C GLU A 92 35.84 32.43 -58.47
N PRO A 93 36.34 33.37 -59.30
CA PRO A 93 36.03 34.78 -59.17
C PRO A 93 34.64 35.11 -59.70
N VAL A 94 33.93 35.99 -58.98
CA VAL A 94 32.77 36.74 -59.47
C VAL A 94 33.29 37.86 -60.38
N GLU A 95 33.06 37.77 -61.69
CA GLU A 95 33.25 38.90 -62.61
C GLU A 95 31.93 39.67 -62.81
N GLU A 96 32.02 40.97 -62.52
CA GLU A 96 31.00 41.98 -62.74
C GLU A 96 30.81 42.31 -64.23
N GLY A 97 29.54 42.56 -64.56
CA GLY A 97 28.99 43.30 -65.69
C GLY A 97 29.89 43.86 -66.78
N THR A 98 29.68 43.36 -68.00
CA THR A 98 29.81 44.16 -69.23
C THR A 98 28.53 44.14 -70.04
N LYS A 99 27.89 45.30 -70.15
CA LYS A 99 26.80 45.59 -71.08
C LYS A 99 27.35 45.59 -72.51
N TYR A 100 26.90 44.66 -73.36
CA TYR A 100 26.99 44.80 -74.81
C TYR A 100 25.68 44.36 -75.46
N ASN A 101 25.20 45.22 -76.36
CA ASN A 101 23.99 45.12 -77.18
C ASN A 101 23.84 43.77 -77.89
N THR A 102 22.66 43.15 -77.81
CA THR A 102 22.26 42.10 -78.77
C THR A 102 20.75 41.99 -78.92
N GLU A 103 20.09 43.05 -79.41
CA GLU A 103 18.82 42.89 -80.13
C GLU A 103 19.09 42.22 -81.48
N LYS A 104 19.40 40.92 -81.49
CA LYS A 104 19.39 40.10 -82.72
C LYS A 104 19.50 38.58 -82.56
N TYR A 105 19.02 37.96 -81.49
CA TYR A 105 18.77 36.50 -81.49
C TYR A 105 17.58 36.13 -80.60
N SER A 106 16.43 35.80 -81.20
CA SER A 106 15.33 35.08 -80.54
C SER A 106 15.54 33.58 -80.76
N ASN A 107 15.87 32.84 -79.69
CA ASN A 107 16.01 31.38 -79.75
C ASN A 107 14.64 30.70 -79.62
N SER A 108 14.17 30.07 -80.70
CA SER A 108 12.90 29.34 -80.81
C SER A 108 13.09 27.83 -80.60
N SER A 109 13.54 27.40 -79.41
CA SER A 109 13.67 25.96 -79.11
C SER A 109 12.51 25.49 -78.24
N GLN A 110 11.84 24.39 -78.63
CA GLN A 110 10.66 23.82 -77.94
C GLN A 110 10.94 23.35 -76.48
N ILE A 111 12.21 23.26 -76.08
CA ILE A 111 12.65 22.89 -74.72
C ILE A 111 12.69 24.12 -73.79
N LEU A 112 12.83 25.33 -74.35
CA LEU A 112 12.90 26.60 -73.58
C LEU A 112 11.56 27.35 -73.53
N CYS A 113 10.56 26.96 -74.34
CA CYS A 113 9.21 27.52 -74.30
C CYS A 113 8.17 26.45 -73.98
N VAL A 114 8.11 26.05 -72.71
CA VAL A 114 7.07 25.15 -72.19
C VAL A 114 5.95 25.99 -71.53
N PRO A 115 4.65 25.75 -71.85
CA PRO A 115 3.55 26.50 -71.23
C PRO A 115 3.47 26.16 -69.73
N LYS A 116 3.51 27.20 -68.89
CA LYS A 116 3.44 27.08 -67.43
C LYS A 116 2.04 26.62 -67.01
N LYS A 117 1.93 25.40 -66.47
CA LYS A 117 0.71 24.84 -65.85
C LYS A 117 0.70 25.05 -64.32
N PRO A 118 -0.48 25.01 -63.65
CA PRO A 118 -0.56 25.09 -62.19
C PRO A 118 0.21 23.94 -61.51
N LYS A 119 0.68 24.18 -60.27
CA LYS A 119 1.59 23.29 -59.52
C LYS A 119 1.09 21.84 -59.46
N ASP A 120 -0.19 21.64 -59.18
CA ASP A 120 -0.79 20.33 -58.94
C ASP A 120 -0.92 19.48 -60.22
N GLU A 121 -1.07 20.12 -61.38
CA GLU A 121 -1.08 19.42 -62.68
C GLU A 121 0.34 19.09 -63.13
N ALA A 122 1.30 19.97 -62.84
CA ALA A 122 2.72 19.72 -63.09
C ALA A 122 3.25 18.55 -62.26
N GLU A 123 2.80 18.40 -61.00
CA GLU A 123 3.12 17.21 -60.18
C GLU A 123 2.64 15.91 -60.83
N LYS A 124 1.41 15.89 -61.36
CA LYS A 124 0.83 14.70 -62.00
C LYS A 124 1.55 14.34 -63.30
N ASP A 125 1.82 15.34 -64.15
CA ASP A 125 2.55 15.14 -65.41
C ASP A 125 3.98 14.63 -65.14
N PHE A 126 4.62 15.07 -64.04
CA PHE A 126 5.93 14.59 -63.60
C PHE A 126 5.89 13.17 -63.03
N ILE A 127 4.89 12.83 -62.20
CA ILE A 127 4.69 11.47 -61.69
C ILE A 127 4.37 10.49 -62.83
N GLU A 128 3.57 10.91 -63.82
CA GLU A 128 3.26 10.10 -65.01
C GLU A 128 4.54 9.84 -65.83
N MET A 129 5.37 10.87 -66.03
CA MET A 129 6.68 10.71 -66.66
C MET A 129 7.58 9.72 -65.91
N LEU A 130 7.62 9.77 -64.57
CA LEU A 130 8.39 8.81 -63.77
C LEU A 130 7.86 7.37 -63.91
N LYS A 131 6.53 7.22 -64.03
CA LYS A 131 5.86 5.93 -64.22
C LYS A 131 6.12 5.35 -65.61
N ASP A 132 6.05 6.18 -66.66
CA ASP A 132 6.25 5.75 -68.04
C ASP A 132 7.70 5.32 -68.30
N ASN A 133 8.65 6.00 -67.67
CA ASN A 133 10.08 5.66 -67.71
C ASN A 133 10.49 4.56 -66.70
N GLN A 134 9.53 3.98 -65.96
CA GLN A 134 9.74 2.88 -64.99
C GLN A 134 10.85 3.16 -63.98
N VAL A 135 10.92 4.39 -63.45
CA VAL A 135 11.93 4.76 -62.48
C VAL A 135 11.72 3.96 -61.19
N ASP A 136 12.76 3.26 -60.74
CA ASP A 136 12.72 2.41 -59.54
C ASP A 136 13.64 2.94 -58.41
N SER A 137 13.67 2.25 -57.27
CA SER A 137 14.48 2.62 -56.12
C SER A 137 16.00 2.54 -56.35
N THR A 138 16.45 2.04 -57.51
CA THR A 138 17.86 2.01 -57.90
C THR A 138 18.30 3.30 -58.61
N TRP A 139 17.36 4.18 -58.98
CA TRP A 139 17.65 5.45 -59.65
C TRP A 139 17.92 6.55 -58.62
N SER A 140 19.10 7.17 -58.72
CA SER A 140 19.40 8.42 -57.99
C SER A 140 18.74 9.60 -58.70
N PHE A 141 18.32 10.62 -57.93
CA PHE A 141 17.75 11.85 -58.49
C PHE A 141 18.63 12.48 -59.57
N SER A 142 19.96 12.50 -59.39
CA SER A 142 20.92 13.01 -60.40
C SER A 142 20.87 12.27 -61.74
N ARG A 143 20.57 10.97 -61.72
CA ARG A 143 20.43 10.14 -62.93
C ARG A 143 19.15 10.48 -63.70
N ILE A 144 18.10 10.89 -62.97
CA ILE A 144 16.85 11.39 -63.57
C ILE A 144 17.11 12.74 -64.25
N ILE A 145 17.88 13.63 -63.62
CA ILE A 145 18.27 14.91 -64.22
C ILE A 145 19.02 14.68 -65.55
N SER A 146 19.99 13.75 -65.57
CA SER A 146 20.80 13.50 -66.76
C SER A 146 20.05 12.80 -67.89
N GLU A 147 19.18 11.85 -67.58
CA GLU A 147 18.51 11.02 -68.59
C GLU A 147 17.15 11.60 -69.03
N LEU A 148 16.33 12.06 -68.08
CA LEU A 148 14.99 12.56 -68.37
C LEU A 148 14.99 14.07 -68.63
N GLY A 149 15.93 14.82 -68.03
CA GLY A 149 16.02 16.27 -68.22
C GLY A 149 16.35 16.70 -69.65
N SER A 150 17.00 15.83 -70.43
CA SER A 150 17.32 16.09 -71.84
C SER A 150 16.35 15.44 -72.83
N ARG A 151 15.57 14.44 -72.40
CA ARG A 151 14.69 13.65 -73.27
C ARG A 151 13.23 14.11 -73.21
N ASP A 152 12.73 14.41 -72.02
CA ASP A 152 11.31 14.69 -71.81
C ASP A 152 11.05 16.18 -71.52
N PRO A 153 10.28 16.88 -72.37
CA PRO A 153 9.83 18.25 -72.10
C PRO A 153 9.01 18.37 -70.81
N ARG A 154 8.40 17.26 -70.34
CA ARG A 154 7.59 17.20 -69.12
C ARG A 154 8.40 17.43 -67.85
N TYR A 155 9.70 17.14 -67.88
CA TYR A 155 10.62 17.38 -66.76
C TYR A 155 10.71 18.88 -66.40
N TRP A 156 10.55 19.77 -67.40
CA TRP A 156 10.63 21.22 -67.24
C TRP A 156 9.27 21.90 -66.96
N ILE A 157 8.16 21.15 -66.92
CA ILE A 157 6.81 21.69 -66.60
C ILE A 157 6.72 22.06 -65.10
N VAL A 158 7.38 21.29 -64.24
CA VAL A 158 7.48 21.60 -62.81
C VAL A 158 8.43 22.78 -62.63
N LYS A 159 7.99 23.85 -61.94
CA LYS A 159 8.77 25.09 -61.71
C LYS A 159 10.23 24.80 -61.34
N ASP A 160 11.13 25.72 -61.69
CA ASP A 160 12.61 25.64 -61.60
C ASP A 160 13.19 25.49 -60.17
N ASP A 161 12.49 24.79 -59.27
CA ASP A 161 12.92 24.44 -57.93
C ASP A 161 13.34 22.96 -57.90
N PRO A 162 14.65 22.65 -57.91
CA PRO A 162 15.17 21.29 -57.89
C PRO A 162 14.76 20.51 -56.63
N LEU A 163 14.54 21.20 -55.52
CA LEU A 163 14.13 20.58 -54.24
C LEU A 163 12.73 19.99 -54.34
N TYR A 164 11.81 20.72 -54.97
CA TYR A 164 10.43 20.27 -55.13
C TYR A 164 10.31 19.04 -56.07
N ARG A 165 11.12 18.99 -57.13
CA ARG A 165 11.20 17.81 -58.01
C ARG A 165 11.74 16.58 -57.27
N GLN A 166 12.69 16.79 -56.35
CA GLN A 166 13.21 15.72 -55.49
C GLN A 166 12.13 15.23 -54.50
N GLU A 167 11.38 16.14 -53.87
CA GLU A 167 10.28 15.76 -52.96
C GLU A 167 9.20 14.93 -53.68
N ILE A 168 8.81 15.29 -54.91
CA ILE A 168 7.83 14.53 -55.70
C ILE A 168 8.38 13.14 -56.05
N PHE A 169 9.67 13.04 -56.37
CA PHE A 169 10.34 11.77 -56.63
C PHE A 169 10.39 10.87 -55.38
N GLU A 170 10.71 11.44 -54.22
CA GLU A 170 10.72 10.71 -52.94
C GLU A 170 9.31 10.26 -52.52
N LYS A 171 8.29 11.11 -52.74
CA LYS A 171 6.87 10.74 -52.58
C LYS A 171 6.47 9.60 -53.53
N TYR A 172 6.97 9.59 -54.77
CA TYR A 172 6.70 8.51 -55.72
C TYR A 172 7.36 7.19 -55.30
N LEU A 173 8.63 7.21 -54.88
CA LEU A 173 9.34 6.02 -54.41
C LEU A 173 8.69 5.42 -53.16
N THR A 174 8.26 6.26 -52.21
CA THR A 174 7.56 5.82 -50.99
C THR A 174 6.21 5.17 -51.34
N ASN A 175 5.35 5.85 -52.10
CA ASN A 175 4.05 5.31 -52.51
C ASN A 175 4.17 4.02 -53.32
N ARG A 176 5.14 3.92 -54.24
CA ARG A 176 5.34 2.70 -55.04
C ARG A 176 5.87 1.54 -54.20
N SER A 177 6.74 1.81 -53.23
CA SER A 177 7.22 0.79 -52.29
C SER A 177 6.09 0.26 -51.40
N GLU A 178 5.19 1.12 -50.95
CA GLU A 178 4.01 0.74 -50.18
C GLU A 178 3.02 -0.07 -51.02
N ASP A 179 2.69 0.38 -52.23
CA ASP A 179 1.81 -0.34 -53.15
C ASP A 179 2.36 -1.73 -53.52
N GLN A 180 3.68 -1.86 -53.68
CA GLN A 180 4.32 -3.13 -53.98
C GLN A 180 4.24 -4.08 -52.78
N LEU A 181 4.54 -3.60 -51.56
CA LEU A 181 4.41 -4.39 -50.34
C LEU A 181 2.96 -4.81 -50.07
N LEU A 182 1.99 -3.92 -50.32
CA LEU A 182 0.57 -4.23 -50.18
C LEU A 182 0.13 -5.30 -51.18
N LYS A 183 0.56 -5.22 -52.44
CA LYS A 183 0.28 -6.26 -53.44
C LYS A 183 0.90 -7.61 -53.06
N GLU A 184 2.14 -7.62 -52.61
CA GLU A 184 2.79 -8.85 -52.11
C GLU A 184 2.05 -9.43 -50.89
N HIS A 185 1.60 -8.58 -49.96
CA HIS A 185 0.80 -8.99 -48.82
C HIS A 185 -0.59 -9.52 -49.24
N MET A 186 -1.24 -8.90 -50.22
CA MET A 186 -2.51 -9.36 -50.76
C MET A 186 -2.38 -10.71 -51.48
N GLU A 187 -1.37 -10.89 -52.32
CA GLU A 187 -1.14 -12.16 -53.02
C GLU A 187 -0.74 -13.28 -52.06
N THR A 188 0.07 -12.98 -51.04
CA THR A 188 0.38 -13.96 -49.99
C THR A 188 -0.85 -14.31 -49.16
N ASN A 189 -1.75 -13.36 -48.86
CA ASN A 189 -2.99 -13.66 -48.13
C ASN A 189 -4.00 -14.44 -48.96
N LYS A 190 -4.20 -14.08 -50.24
CA LYS A 190 -4.99 -14.87 -51.18
C LYS A 190 -4.46 -16.30 -51.29
N PHE A 191 -3.13 -16.45 -51.36
CA PHE A 191 -2.50 -17.77 -51.33
C PHE A 191 -2.75 -18.50 -50.01
N ASN A 192 -2.63 -17.83 -48.85
CA ASN A 192 -2.86 -18.44 -47.54
C ASN A 192 -4.31 -18.94 -47.42
N GLU A 193 -5.29 -18.14 -47.85
CA GLU A 193 -6.71 -18.51 -47.84
C GLU A 193 -7.01 -19.67 -48.79
N ALA A 194 -6.48 -19.62 -50.02
CA ALA A 194 -6.61 -20.72 -50.97
C ALA A 194 -5.94 -22.01 -50.45
N PHE A 195 -4.77 -21.87 -49.80
CA PHE A 195 -4.03 -22.98 -49.20
C PHE A 195 -4.82 -23.58 -48.02
N TRP A 196 -5.46 -22.77 -47.19
CA TRP A 196 -6.34 -23.28 -46.11
C TRP A 196 -7.59 -23.98 -46.64
N LYS A 197 -8.28 -23.41 -47.64
CA LYS A 197 -9.43 -24.07 -48.27
C LYS A 197 -9.03 -25.42 -48.88
N MET A 198 -7.85 -25.48 -49.49
CA MET A 198 -7.29 -26.73 -50.01
C MET A 198 -7.00 -27.73 -48.88
N LEU A 199 -6.40 -27.30 -47.75
CA LEU A 199 -6.18 -28.19 -46.60
C LEU A 199 -7.50 -28.72 -46.02
N GLU A 200 -8.53 -27.89 -45.96
CA GLU A 200 -9.87 -28.25 -45.48
C GLU A 200 -10.57 -29.27 -46.40
N SER A 201 -10.32 -29.21 -47.71
CA SER A 201 -10.86 -30.19 -48.66
C SER A 201 -10.31 -31.62 -48.47
N LYS A 202 -9.22 -31.80 -47.71
CA LYS A 202 -8.57 -33.10 -47.49
C LYS A 202 -8.86 -33.61 -46.07
N PRO A 203 -9.79 -34.56 -45.89
CA PRO A 203 -10.17 -35.08 -44.57
C PRO A 203 -9.07 -35.90 -43.87
N GLN A 204 -7.99 -36.23 -44.57
CA GLN A 204 -6.83 -36.97 -44.04
C GLN A 204 -5.93 -36.09 -43.15
N ILE A 205 -6.18 -34.78 -43.11
CA ILE A 205 -5.40 -33.84 -42.30
C ILE A 205 -6.02 -33.73 -40.90
N HIS A 206 -5.43 -34.47 -39.97
CA HIS A 206 -5.77 -34.39 -38.55
C HIS A 206 -4.85 -33.44 -37.78
N TYR A 207 -5.25 -33.07 -36.56
CA TYR A 207 -4.50 -32.19 -35.65
C TYR A 207 -3.11 -32.73 -35.21
N TYR A 208 -2.81 -34.00 -35.49
CA TYR A 208 -1.53 -34.66 -35.21
C TYR A 208 -0.70 -34.92 -36.49
N THR A 209 -1.18 -34.48 -37.65
CA THR A 209 -0.46 -34.71 -38.92
C THR A 209 0.82 -33.89 -39.00
N ARG A 210 1.84 -34.47 -39.64
CA ARG A 210 3.18 -33.88 -39.77
C ARG A 210 3.39 -33.33 -41.18
N TRP A 211 4.19 -32.26 -41.28
CA TRP A 211 4.51 -31.61 -42.55
C TRP A 211 5.01 -32.54 -43.66
N PRO A 212 5.88 -33.54 -43.42
CA PRO A 212 6.36 -34.42 -44.49
C PRO A 212 5.25 -35.27 -45.13
N THR A 213 4.31 -35.77 -44.32
CA THR A 213 3.16 -36.54 -44.78
C THR A 213 2.26 -35.68 -45.66
N VAL A 214 2.01 -34.45 -45.21
CA VAL A 214 1.16 -33.50 -45.91
C VAL A 214 1.82 -32.94 -47.18
N LYS A 215 3.14 -32.75 -47.17
CA LYS A 215 3.92 -32.36 -48.35
C LYS A 215 3.77 -33.37 -49.48
N ARG A 216 3.77 -34.68 -49.17
CA ARG A 216 3.53 -35.73 -50.17
C ARG A 216 2.11 -35.70 -50.74
N LEU A 217 1.13 -35.33 -49.94
CA LEU A 217 -0.28 -35.26 -50.34
C LEU A 217 -0.62 -33.99 -51.15
N ILE A 218 0.16 -32.92 -51.00
CA ILE A 218 -0.10 -31.61 -51.61
C ILE A 218 0.81 -31.34 -52.82
N ALA A 219 1.84 -32.16 -53.05
CA ALA A 219 2.83 -31.95 -54.11
C ALA A 219 2.23 -31.81 -55.52
N ASP A 220 1.11 -32.50 -55.79
CA ASP A 220 0.47 -32.53 -57.10
C ASP A 220 -0.57 -31.40 -57.31
N GLU A 221 -0.88 -30.64 -56.25
CA GLU A 221 -1.95 -29.63 -56.30
C GLU A 221 -1.48 -28.33 -56.99
N PRO A 222 -2.32 -27.72 -57.85
CA PRO A 222 -1.95 -26.55 -58.63
C PRO A 222 -1.62 -25.34 -57.75
N ILE A 223 -2.32 -25.19 -56.61
CA ILE A 223 -2.07 -24.11 -55.64
C ILE A 223 -0.66 -24.23 -55.07
N TYR A 224 -0.18 -25.45 -54.80
CA TYR A 224 1.16 -25.67 -54.25
C TYR A 224 2.25 -25.58 -55.31
N LYS A 225 1.99 -26.09 -56.52
CA LYS A 225 2.92 -26.13 -57.65
C LYS A 225 3.14 -24.77 -58.31
N HIS A 226 2.08 -23.97 -58.44
CA HIS A 226 2.13 -22.66 -59.12
C HIS A 226 2.34 -21.47 -58.16
N SER A 227 2.53 -21.71 -56.86
CA SER A 227 2.74 -20.61 -55.92
C SER A 227 4.15 -20.00 -56.03
N VAL A 228 4.22 -18.68 -56.00
CA VAL A 228 5.48 -17.91 -55.89
C VAL A 228 6.00 -17.86 -54.44
N VAL A 229 5.28 -18.46 -53.48
CA VAL A 229 5.55 -18.37 -52.03
C VAL A 229 6.60 -19.40 -51.56
N LYS A 230 7.56 -18.95 -50.73
CA LYS A 230 8.64 -19.79 -50.16
C LYS A 230 8.10 -20.97 -49.33
N GLU A 231 8.81 -22.12 -49.36
CA GLU A 231 8.41 -23.32 -48.61
C GLU A 231 8.30 -23.09 -47.09
N SER A 232 9.12 -22.22 -46.52
CA SER A 232 9.07 -21.87 -45.10
C SER A 232 7.75 -21.20 -44.70
N VAL A 233 7.19 -20.36 -45.57
CA VAL A 233 5.90 -19.69 -45.34
C VAL A 233 4.77 -20.72 -45.44
N LYS A 234 4.81 -21.63 -46.41
CA LYS A 234 3.84 -22.73 -46.54
C LYS A 234 3.83 -23.65 -45.30
N LYS A 235 5.02 -24.04 -44.82
CA LYS A 235 5.17 -24.85 -43.60
C LYS A 235 4.60 -24.13 -42.37
N ARG A 236 4.87 -22.83 -42.24
CA ARG A 236 4.34 -22.01 -41.14
C ARG A 236 2.80 -21.98 -41.16
N ARG A 237 2.19 -21.71 -42.32
CA ARG A 237 0.74 -21.68 -42.46
C ARG A 237 0.07 -23.02 -42.24
N PHE A 238 0.73 -24.12 -42.60
CA PHE A 238 0.27 -25.46 -42.25
C PHE A 238 0.31 -25.72 -40.75
N LEU A 239 1.39 -25.33 -40.06
CA LEU A 239 1.47 -25.46 -38.61
C LEU A 239 0.42 -24.60 -37.90
N GLU A 240 0.12 -23.41 -38.42
CA GLU A 240 -1.00 -22.58 -37.93
C GLU A 240 -2.35 -23.27 -38.14
N TYR A 241 -2.58 -23.91 -39.29
CA TYR A 241 -3.80 -24.66 -39.56
C TYR A 241 -3.94 -25.87 -38.61
N VAL A 242 -2.87 -26.64 -38.42
CA VAL A 242 -2.84 -27.77 -37.47
C VAL A 242 -3.02 -27.30 -36.02
N GLY A 243 -2.43 -26.15 -35.67
CA GLY A 243 -2.65 -25.47 -34.39
C GLY A 243 -4.13 -25.18 -34.18
N ARG A 244 -4.78 -24.53 -35.16
CA ARG A 244 -6.21 -24.25 -35.11
C ARG A 244 -7.08 -25.51 -35.01
N LEU A 245 -6.71 -26.59 -35.70
CA LEU A 245 -7.42 -27.88 -35.58
C LEU A 245 -7.24 -28.49 -34.18
N ARG A 246 -6.04 -28.39 -33.59
CA ARG A 246 -5.78 -28.81 -32.22
C ARG A 246 -6.57 -27.98 -31.22
N ASP A 247 -6.60 -26.67 -31.39
CA ASP A 247 -7.34 -25.75 -30.52
C ASP A 247 -8.84 -26.06 -30.58
N LYS A 248 -9.42 -26.20 -31.78
CA LYS A 248 -10.82 -26.63 -31.95
C LYS A 248 -11.11 -27.99 -31.31
N TYR A 249 -10.20 -28.96 -31.46
CA TYR A 249 -10.37 -30.26 -30.84
C TYR A 249 -10.33 -30.15 -29.30
N ASN A 250 -9.36 -29.43 -28.75
CA ASN A 250 -9.24 -29.19 -27.31
C ASN A 250 -10.46 -28.45 -26.76
N GLU A 251 -10.95 -27.42 -27.46
CA GLU A 251 -12.18 -26.70 -27.11
C GLU A 251 -13.38 -27.64 -27.08
N SER A 252 -13.53 -28.52 -28.08
CA SER A 252 -14.62 -29.50 -28.08
C SER A 252 -14.54 -30.48 -26.90
N GLN A 253 -13.33 -30.94 -26.55
CA GLN A 253 -13.12 -31.80 -25.39
C GLN A 253 -13.39 -31.07 -24.07
N GLN A 254 -12.98 -29.81 -23.97
CA GLN A 254 -13.26 -28.95 -22.82
C GLN A 254 -14.75 -28.69 -22.66
N GLN A 255 -15.49 -28.44 -23.75
CA GLN A 255 -16.93 -28.27 -23.72
C GLN A 255 -17.65 -29.53 -23.27
N ILE A 256 -17.23 -30.70 -23.77
CA ILE A 256 -17.78 -31.98 -23.32
C ILE A 256 -17.47 -32.19 -21.84
N LYS A 257 -16.22 -31.97 -21.40
CA LYS A 257 -15.82 -32.07 -20.00
C LYS A 257 -16.60 -31.09 -19.11
N ALA A 258 -16.84 -29.86 -19.55
CA ALA A 258 -17.61 -28.87 -18.80
C ALA A 258 -19.07 -29.30 -18.61
N LYS A 259 -19.73 -29.76 -19.68
CA LYS A 259 -21.08 -30.32 -19.60
C LYS A 259 -21.14 -31.51 -18.65
N ALA A 260 -20.14 -32.39 -18.75
CA ALA A 260 -20.03 -33.55 -17.88
C ALA A 260 -19.80 -33.16 -16.42
N LEU A 261 -19.04 -32.11 -16.12
CA LEU A 261 -18.86 -31.61 -14.76
C LEU A 261 -20.17 -31.03 -14.21
N GLN A 262 -20.94 -30.31 -15.02
CA GLN A 262 -22.26 -29.80 -14.61
C GLN A 262 -23.24 -30.94 -14.31
N GLU A 263 -23.35 -31.94 -15.20
CA GLU A 263 -24.20 -33.10 -14.98
C GLU A 263 -23.75 -33.92 -13.76
N LEU A 264 -22.44 -33.98 -13.50
CA LEU A 264 -21.89 -34.62 -12.31
C LEU A 264 -22.23 -33.83 -11.05
N GLN A 265 -22.14 -32.49 -11.10
CA GLN A 265 -22.54 -31.62 -10.01
C GLN A 265 -24.03 -31.83 -9.69
N ASP A 266 -24.90 -31.76 -10.70
CA ASP A 266 -26.35 -32.00 -10.53
C ASP A 266 -26.61 -33.40 -9.96
N TYR A 267 -25.86 -34.41 -10.41
CA TYR A 267 -25.98 -35.77 -9.89
C TYR A 267 -25.57 -35.86 -8.41
N LEU A 268 -24.43 -35.26 -8.05
CA LEU A 268 -23.95 -35.23 -6.66
C LEU A 268 -24.86 -34.41 -5.75
N GLU A 269 -25.36 -33.27 -6.22
CA GLU A 269 -26.31 -32.41 -5.50
C GLU A 269 -27.65 -33.13 -5.28
N ASN A 270 -28.16 -33.84 -6.29
CA ASN A 270 -29.35 -34.67 -6.13
C ASN A 270 -29.13 -35.78 -5.10
N ILE A 271 -27.95 -36.41 -5.08
CA ILE A 271 -27.62 -37.41 -4.06
C ILE A 271 -27.60 -36.78 -2.66
N ILE A 272 -26.88 -35.66 -2.48
CA ILE A 272 -26.79 -34.94 -1.20
C ILE A 272 -28.16 -34.44 -0.74
N SER A 273 -29.01 -34.01 -1.67
CA SER A 273 -30.37 -33.54 -1.37
C SER A 273 -31.34 -34.69 -1.07
N SER A 274 -31.14 -35.86 -1.70
CA SER A 274 -31.98 -37.05 -1.51
C SER A 274 -31.64 -37.86 -0.26
N THR A 275 -30.45 -37.66 0.32
CA THR A 275 -30.15 -38.22 1.63
C THR A 275 -30.91 -37.43 2.68
N ASP A 276 -32.04 -37.97 3.12
CA ASP A 276 -32.83 -37.44 4.22
C ASP A 276 -31.95 -37.28 5.47
N TYR A 277 -31.48 -36.06 5.71
CA TYR A 277 -30.85 -35.71 6.97
C TYR A 277 -31.95 -35.64 8.01
N ASN A 278 -32.08 -36.68 8.84
CA ASN A 278 -32.67 -36.52 10.16
C ASN A 278 -31.99 -35.30 10.81
N ASN A 279 -32.80 -34.35 11.28
CA ASN A 279 -32.50 -32.94 11.63
C ASN A 279 -31.20 -32.59 12.41
N ASN A 280 -30.34 -33.55 12.76
CA ASN A 280 -29.11 -33.39 13.55
C ASN A 280 -27.82 -33.86 12.84
N SER A 281 -27.85 -34.34 11.60
CA SER A 281 -26.63 -34.84 10.92
C SER A 281 -26.17 -33.89 9.81
N ILE A 282 -24.86 -33.64 9.77
CA ILE A 282 -24.19 -32.75 8.81
C ILE A 282 -24.57 -33.18 7.38
N PRO A 283 -24.94 -32.23 6.49
CA PRO A 283 -25.37 -32.50 5.12
C PRO A 283 -24.22 -32.94 4.18
N ILE A 284 -23.35 -33.85 4.63
CA ILE A 284 -22.17 -34.31 3.90
C ILE A 284 -22.10 -35.84 3.97
N ILE A 285 -22.21 -36.48 2.82
CA ILE A 285 -21.91 -37.91 2.65
C ILE A 285 -20.40 -38.07 2.62
N LYS A 286 -19.83 -38.95 3.44
CA LYS A 286 -18.38 -39.24 3.40
C LYS A 286 -17.97 -39.77 2.03
N TRP A 287 -16.81 -39.34 1.52
CA TRP A 287 -16.27 -39.76 0.21
C TRP A 287 -16.27 -41.29 0.00
N GLN A 288 -15.92 -42.07 1.02
CA GLN A 288 -15.91 -43.54 0.94
C GLN A 288 -17.30 -44.13 0.67
N THR A 289 -18.34 -43.56 1.30
CA THR A 289 -19.73 -43.96 1.06
C THR A 289 -20.14 -43.57 -0.36
N LEU A 290 -19.83 -42.35 -0.77
CA LEU A 290 -20.10 -41.84 -2.11
C LEU A 290 -19.46 -42.71 -3.22
N LEU A 291 -18.21 -43.11 -3.03
CA LEU A 291 -17.45 -43.94 -3.97
C LEU A 291 -18.02 -45.36 -4.06
N ASN A 292 -18.38 -45.96 -2.93
CA ASN A 292 -18.85 -47.34 -2.89
C ASN A 292 -20.31 -47.49 -3.39
N SER A 293 -21.17 -46.50 -3.19
CA SER A 293 -22.59 -46.62 -3.53
C SER A 293 -23.03 -45.85 -4.78
N TYR A 294 -22.35 -44.76 -5.16
CA TYR A 294 -22.88 -43.83 -6.17
C TYR A 294 -21.98 -43.53 -7.36
N LEU A 295 -20.70 -43.91 -7.33
CA LEU A 295 -19.73 -43.60 -8.39
C LEU A 295 -19.20 -44.84 -9.12
N PHE A 296 -18.72 -44.60 -10.35
CA PHE A 296 -18.00 -45.56 -11.19
C PHE A 296 -18.82 -46.84 -11.48
N ASP A 297 -18.15 -48.00 -11.42
CA ASP A 297 -18.70 -49.32 -11.79
C ASP A 297 -19.91 -49.75 -10.95
N ASN A 298 -20.11 -49.12 -9.79
CA ASN A 298 -21.18 -49.47 -8.86
C ASN A 298 -22.53 -48.86 -9.24
N ASN A 299 -22.58 -47.86 -10.15
CA ASN A 299 -23.84 -47.21 -10.52
C ASN A 299 -24.09 -47.13 -12.03
N LYS A 300 -25.18 -47.78 -12.46
CA LYS A 300 -25.66 -47.77 -13.85
C LYS A 300 -25.97 -46.36 -14.37
N ARG A 301 -26.38 -45.41 -13.51
CA ARG A 301 -26.62 -44.01 -13.91
C ARG A 301 -25.34 -43.28 -14.28
N TYR A 302 -24.25 -43.54 -13.57
CA TYR A 302 -22.95 -42.96 -13.88
C TYR A 302 -22.40 -43.53 -15.20
N MET A 303 -22.49 -44.85 -15.39
CA MET A 303 -22.06 -45.51 -16.63
C MET A 303 -22.94 -45.22 -17.85
N ALA A 304 -24.21 -44.85 -17.66
CA ALA A 304 -25.11 -44.50 -18.77
C ALA A 304 -24.71 -43.19 -19.47
N ASN A 305 -23.98 -42.31 -18.80
CA ASN A 305 -23.61 -41.02 -19.37
C ASN A 305 -22.29 -41.10 -20.14
N LYS A 306 -22.37 -40.87 -21.45
CA LYS A 306 -21.22 -40.84 -22.35
C LYS A 306 -20.24 -39.71 -22.02
N HIS A 307 -20.70 -38.64 -21.38
CA HIS A 307 -19.87 -37.49 -21.01
C HIS A 307 -18.97 -37.78 -19.81
N PHE A 308 -19.36 -38.68 -18.91
CA PHE A 308 -18.56 -39.08 -17.75
C PHE A 308 -17.32 -39.92 -18.10
N ALA A 309 -17.26 -40.51 -19.29
CA ALA A 309 -16.10 -41.27 -19.75
C ALA A 309 -14.82 -40.41 -19.95
N ILE A 310 -14.97 -39.09 -20.11
CA ILE A 310 -13.85 -38.16 -20.26
C ILE A 310 -13.33 -37.68 -18.89
N LEU A 311 -14.11 -37.86 -17.82
CA LEU A 311 -13.72 -37.40 -16.48
C LEU A 311 -12.72 -38.36 -15.87
N THR A 312 -11.70 -37.78 -15.26
CA THR A 312 -10.76 -38.51 -14.42
C THR A 312 -11.31 -38.67 -13.00
N HIS A 313 -10.82 -39.66 -12.26
CA HIS A 313 -11.16 -39.82 -10.84
C HIS A 313 -10.81 -38.56 -10.02
N GLU A 314 -9.76 -37.83 -10.41
CA GLU A 314 -9.35 -36.56 -9.81
C GLU A 314 -10.40 -35.47 -10.03
N ASP A 315 -10.94 -35.35 -11.25
CA ASP A 315 -11.97 -34.37 -11.57
C ASP A 315 -13.23 -34.56 -10.69
N VAL A 316 -13.68 -35.81 -10.52
CA VAL A 316 -14.85 -36.13 -9.67
C VAL A 316 -14.60 -35.74 -8.22
N LEU A 317 -13.40 -36.02 -7.69
CA LEU A 317 -13.04 -35.65 -6.33
C LEU A 317 -12.98 -34.12 -6.16
N THR A 318 -12.42 -33.41 -7.13
CA THR A 318 -12.35 -31.94 -7.07
C THR A 318 -13.75 -31.32 -7.08
N GLU A 319 -14.69 -31.86 -7.85
CA GLU A 319 -16.06 -31.37 -7.88
C GLU A 319 -16.80 -31.67 -6.57
N TYR A 320 -16.60 -32.86 -6.01
CA TYR A 320 -17.13 -33.18 -4.68
C TYR A 320 -16.58 -32.23 -3.59
N LEU A 321 -15.28 -31.93 -3.60
CA LEU A 321 -14.68 -30.98 -2.66
C LEU A 321 -15.24 -29.57 -2.81
N LYS A 322 -15.54 -29.12 -4.04
CA LYS A 322 -16.21 -27.84 -4.27
C LYS A 322 -17.60 -27.83 -3.64
N ILE A 323 -18.39 -28.88 -3.86
CA ILE A 323 -19.75 -29.00 -3.29
C ILE A 323 -19.68 -29.00 -1.75
N VAL A 324 -18.74 -29.74 -1.16
CA VAL A 324 -18.52 -29.72 0.30
C VAL A 324 -18.19 -28.31 0.79
N GLY A 325 -17.29 -27.60 0.11
CA GLY A 325 -16.96 -26.21 0.46
C GLY A 325 -18.15 -25.24 0.30
N GLU A 326 -19.06 -25.47 -0.65
CA GLU A 326 -20.28 -24.68 -0.79
C GLU A 326 -21.28 -24.95 0.33
N VAL A 327 -21.41 -26.22 0.75
CA VAL A 327 -22.24 -26.62 1.89
C VAL A 327 -21.69 -26.02 3.18
N GLU A 328 -20.38 -26.07 3.42
CA GLU A 328 -19.74 -25.43 4.57
C GLU A 328 -20.02 -23.93 4.61
N LYS A 329 -19.84 -23.22 3.49
CA LYS A 329 -20.16 -21.79 3.39
C LYS A 329 -21.63 -21.49 3.65
N ARG A 330 -22.55 -22.37 3.22
CA ARG A 330 -23.99 -22.22 3.50
C ARG A 330 -24.25 -22.35 5.01
N MET A 331 -23.68 -23.36 5.64
CA MET A 331 -23.80 -23.57 7.09
C MET A 331 -23.19 -22.41 7.89
N GLU A 332 -22.04 -21.88 7.50
CA GLU A 332 -21.44 -20.70 8.13
C GLU A 332 -22.35 -19.47 8.03
N LYS A 333 -22.98 -19.26 6.87
CA LYS A 333 -23.95 -18.17 6.69
C LYS A 333 -25.17 -18.37 7.59
N ASP A 334 -25.73 -19.57 7.64
CA ASP A 334 -26.88 -19.87 8.48
C ASP A 334 -26.54 -19.66 9.96
N LEU A 335 -25.38 -20.14 10.41
CA LEU A 335 -24.87 -19.92 11.76
C LEU A 335 -24.70 -18.42 12.05
N ALA A 336 -24.12 -17.65 11.13
CA ALA A 336 -23.97 -16.21 11.27
C ALA A 336 -25.32 -15.47 11.34
N THR A 337 -26.33 -15.90 10.58
CA THR A 337 -27.69 -15.33 10.68
C THR A 337 -28.34 -15.62 12.03
N LEU A 338 -28.19 -16.85 12.54
CA LEU A 338 -28.67 -17.24 13.86
C LEU A 338 -27.95 -16.47 14.97
N GLN A 339 -26.63 -16.30 14.87
CA GLN A 339 -25.85 -15.48 15.81
C GLN A 339 -26.32 -14.01 15.81
N LYS A 340 -26.57 -13.42 14.64
CA LYS A 340 -27.11 -12.05 14.55
C LYS A 340 -28.49 -11.95 15.18
N TYR A 341 -29.38 -12.90 14.90
CA TYR A 341 -30.70 -12.97 15.51
C TYR A 341 -30.60 -13.05 17.04
N ASN A 342 -29.79 -13.99 17.55
CA ASN A 342 -29.53 -14.13 18.98
C ASN A 342 -28.94 -12.85 19.58
N TYR A 343 -27.95 -12.23 18.94
CA TYR A 343 -27.37 -10.96 19.40
C TYR A 343 -28.41 -9.84 19.53
N THR A 344 -29.32 -9.71 18.55
CA THR A 344 -30.39 -8.70 18.61
C THR A 344 -31.39 -9.00 19.72
N LYS A 345 -31.72 -10.28 19.94
CA LYS A 345 -32.57 -10.73 21.04
C LYS A 345 -31.92 -10.46 22.38
N ASP A 346 -30.65 -10.81 22.54
CA ASP A 346 -29.85 -10.62 23.76
C ASP A 346 -29.67 -9.13 24.07
N ARG A 347 -29.49 -8.28 23.05
CA ARG A 347 -29.46 -6.82 23.24
C ARG A 347 -30.80 -6.29 23.75
N LYS A 348 -31.92 -6.69 23.15
CA LYS A 348 -33.26 -6.29 23.60
C LYS A 348 -33.52 -6.74 25.04
N ALA A 349 -33.14 -7.97 25.38
CA ALA A 349 -33.26 -8.48 26.74
C ALA A 349 -32.43 -7.66 27.75
N ARG A 350 -31.18 -7.33 27.40
CA ARG A 350 -30.31 -6.47 28.24
C ARG A 350 -30.87 -5.06 28.41
N ASP A 351 -31.37 -4.45 27.33
CA ASP A 351 -31.94 -3.10 27.39
C ASP A 351 -33.23 -3.09 28.23
N ASN A 352 -34.10 -4.09 28.07
CA ASN A 352 -35.29 -4.27 28.93
C ASN A 352 -34.90 -4.42 30.41
N PHE A 353 -33.86 -5.20 30.71
CA PHE A 353 -33.37 -5.38 32.07
C PHE A 353 -32.76 -4.09 32.66
N LYS A 354 -32.00 -3.33 31.87
CA LYS A 354 -31.51 -2.00 32.28
C LYS A 354 -32.64 -1.03 32.56
N HIS A 355 -33.69 -1.03 31.75
CA HIS A 355 -34.88 -0.23 32.00
C HIS A 355 -35.60 -0.64 33.29
N LEU A 356 -35.71 -1.94 33.56
CA LEU A 356 -36.25 -2.47 34.81
C LEU A 356 -35.44 -1.97 36.02
N LEU A 357 -34.12 -2.07 35.97
CA LEU A 357 -33.24 -1.63 37.06
C LEU A 357 -33.24 -0.12 37.29
N ARG A 358 -33.54 0.68 36.25
CA ARG A 358 -33.69 2.14 36.34
C ARG A 358 -35.10 2.58 36.71
N SER A 359 -36.07 1.67 36.68
CA SER A 359 -37.45 1.98 37.04
C SER A 359 -37.58 2.24 38.54
N THR A 360 -38.52 3.11 38.91
CA THR A 360 -38.72 3.62 40.29
C THR A 360 -39.12 2.55 41.31
N ASN A 361 -39.39 1.33 40.87
CA ASN A 361 -39.78 0.22 41.75
C ASN A 361 -38.57 -0.37 42.50
N ILE A 362 -37.34 -0.09 42.06
CA ILE A 362 -36.11 -0.64 42.66
C ILE A 362 -35.13 0.52 42.90
N GLU A 363 -35.13 1.07 44.12
CA GLU A 363 -34.10 2.01 44.53
C GLU A 363 -32.77 1.29 44.76
N ILE A 364 -31.94 1.23 43.71
CA ILE A 364 -30.58 0.71 43.78
C ILE A 364 -29.68 1.78 44.41
N ARG A 365 -29.11 1.46 45.58
CA ARG A 365 -28.14 2.29 46.30
C ARG A 365 -26.72 1.73 46.15
N ALA A 366 -25.74 2.58 46.45
CA ALA A 366 -24.31 2.26 46.39
C ALA A 366 -23.87 1.08 47.31
N ASN A 367 -24.68 0.78 48.35
CA ASN A 367 -24.42 -0.26 49.35
C ASN A 367 -25.31 -1.50 49.20
N ASN A 368 -26.28 -1.51 48.29
CA ASN A 368 -27.16 -2.66 48.10
C ASN A 368 -26.38 -3.85 47.56
N LYS A 369 -26.66 -5.05 48.10
CA LYS A 369 -26.11 -6.29 47.55
C LYS A 369 -27.13 -6.89 46.58
N TRP A 370 -26.62 -7.70 45.65
CA TRP A 370 -27.48 -8.44 44.72
C TRP A 370 -28.51 -9.32 45.44
N GLN A 371 -28.15 -9.89 46.59
CA GLN A 371 -29.02 -10.73 47.42
C GLN A 371 -30.29 -9.99 47.90
N ASP A 372 -30.20 -8.67 48.12
CA ASP A 372 -31.30 -7.87 48.63
C ASP A 372 -32.30 -7.52 47.51
N ILE A 373 -31.81 -7.42 46.26
CA ILE A 373 -32.61 -7.02 45.10
C ILE A 373 -33.14 -8.22 44.32
N TYR A 374 -32.41 -9.34 44.31
CA TYR A 374 -32.79 -10.54 43.59
C TYR A 374 -34.22 -11.07 43.88
N PRO A 375 -34.70 -11.09 45.15
CA PRO A 375 -36.07 -11.51 45.45
C PRO A 375 -37.15 -10.64 44.79
N LEU A 376 -36.85 -9.36 44.56
CA LEU A 376 -37.77 -8.40 43.94
C LEU A 376 -37.83 -8.56 42.41
N ILE A 377 -36.73 -9.00 41.81
CA ILE A 377 -36.55 -9.08 40.34
C ILE A 377 -36.88 -10.47 39.78
N LYS A 378 -36.86 -11.52 40.61
CA LYS A 378 -36.96 -12.93 40.17
C LYS A 378 -38.22 -13.22 39.34
N SER A 379 -39.33 -12.54 39.62
CA SER A 379 -40.62 -12.73 38.93
C SER A 379 -40.78 -11.90 37.66
N ASP A 380 -39.88 -10.96 37.38
CA ASP A 380 -40.04 -10.02 36.27
C ASP A 380 -39.66 -10.64 34.93
N ASP A 381 -40.49 -10.41 33.92
CA ASP A 381 -40.26 -10.90 32.54
C ASP A 381 -38.93 -10.39 31.96
N GLY A 382 -38.51 -9.17 32.34
CA GLY A 382 -37.22 -8.60 31.92
C GLY A 382 -36.02 -9.40 32.45
N PHE A 383 -36.13 -9.98 33.64
CA PHE A 383 -35.09 -10.84 34.20
C PHE A 383 -35.12 -12.23 33.57
N LEU A 384 -36.30 -12.84 33.43
CA LEU A 384 -36.46 -14.15 32.80
C LEU A 384 -35.96 -14.18 31.35
N GLN A 385 -36.22 -13.12 30.58
CA GLN A 385 -35.73 -12.97 29.20
C GLN A 385 -34.20 -12.84 29.12
N MET A 386 -33.55 -12.41 30.20
CA MET A 386 -32.10 -12.29 30.27
C MET A 386 -31.40 -13.62 30.58
N LEU A 387 -32.10 -14.57 31.22
CA LEU A 387 -31.54 -15.87 31.55
C LEU A 387 -31.20 -16.66 30.28
N GLY A 388 -29.94 -17.07 30.15
CA GLY A 388 -29.44 -17.81 28.99
C GLY A 388 -29.01 -16.94 27.80
N THR A 389 -28.97 -15.62 27.95
CA THR A 389 -28.38 -14.72 26.94
C THR A 389 -26.85 -14.73 27.01
N GLY A 390 -26.20 -14.49 25.87
CA GLY A 390 -24.74 -14.36 25.81
C GLY A 390 -24.27 -12.94 26.17
N GLY A 391 -23.24 -12.83 27.01
CA GLY A 391 -22.59 -11.56 27.34
C GLY A 391 -22.70 -11.19 28.82
N SER A 392 -22.97 -9.91 29.10
CA SER A 392 -23.08 -9.36 30.46
C SER A 392 -24.16 -10.10 31.24
N SER A 393 -23.78 -10.66 32.39
CA SER A 393 -24.70 -11.32 33.32
C SER A 393 -25.68 -10.31 33.93
N PRO A 394 -26.87 -10.72 34.39
CA PRO A 394 -27.76 -9.84 35.16
C PRO A 394 -27.06 -9.19 36.36
N LEU A 395 -26.11 -9.91 36.95
CA LEU A 395 -25.26 -9.41 38.04
C LEU A 395 -24.34 -8.27 37.56
N ASP A 396 -23.74 -8.40 36.38
CA ASP A 396 -22.81 -7.39 35.84
C ASP A 396 -23.55 -6.08 35.58
N LEU A 397 -24.74 -6.16 34.98
CA LEU A 397 -25.58 -4.98 34.72
C LEU A 397 -26.06 -4.30 36.00
N PHE A 398 -26.25 -5.06 37.08
CA PHE A 398 -26.53 -4.51 38.39
C PHE A 398 -25.31 -3.83 39.01
N MET A 399 -24.14 -4.48 38.94
CA MET A 399 -22.90 -3.92 39.44
C MET A 399 -22.53 -2.61 38.72
N ASP A 400 -22.80 -2.51 37.41
CA ASP A 400 -22.64 -1.27 36.64
C ASP A 400 -23.45 -0.11 37.24
N ILE A 401 -24.72 -0.35 37.61
CA ILE A 401 -25.58 0.68 38.20
C ILE A 401 -25.15 1.02 39.63
N VAL A 402 -24.76 0.02 40.42
CA VAL A 402 -24.23 0.26 41.78
C VAL A 402 -22.97 1.11 41.71
N GLU A 403 -22.09 0.84 40.74
CA GLU A 403 -20.87 1.62 40.54
C GLU A 403 -21.17 3.04 40.05
N GLU A 404 -22.12 3.21 39.12
CA GLU A 404 -22.61 4.54 38.71
C GLU A 404 -23.05 5.36 39.94
N LYS A 405 -23.81 4.73 40.85
CA LYS A 405 -24.24 5.38 42.12
C LYS A 405 -23.08 5.68 43.05
N ARG A 406 -22.10 4.78 43.18
CA ARG A 406 -20.87 5.04 43.96
C ARG A 406 -20.07 6.22 43.44
N ILE A 407 -19.94 6.35 42.12
CA ILE A 407 -19.25 7.47 41.49
C ILE A 407 -20.00 8.78 41.78
N THR A 408 -21.33 8.80 41.63
CA THR A 408 -22.11 10.00 41.95
C THR A 408 -21.96 10.41 43.42
N LEU A 409 -21.92 9.43 44.32
CA LEU A 409 -21.73 9.67 45.75
C LEU A 409 -20.31 10.17 46.05
N ALA A 410 -19.29 9.61 45.39
CA ALA A 410 -17.91 10.08 45.52
C ALA A 410 -17.74 11.53 45.01
N ALA A 411 -18.43 11.89 43.92
CA ALA A 411 -18.46 13.26 43.42
C ALA A 411 -19.15 14.20 44.42
N GLN A 412 -20.32 13.83 44.95
CA GLN A 412 -21.01 14.58 46.00
C GLN A 412 -20.15 14.72 47.26
N ARG A 413 -19.40 13.69 47.63
CA ARG A 413 -18.42 13.74 48.72
C ARG A 413 -17.30 14.75 48.45
N SER A 414 -16.77 14.81 47.23
CA SER A 414 -15.75 15.81 46.88
C SER A 414 -16.28 17.24 46.97
N ILE A 415 -17.53 17.46 46.54
CA ILE A 415 -18.22 18.75 46.69
C ILE A 415 -18.39 19.09 48.18
N ALA A 416 -18.84 18.12 48.98
CA ALA A 416 -18.97 18.30 50.43
C ALA A 416 -17.63 18.62 51.10
N GLN A 417 -16.53 17.99 50.66
CA GLN A 417 -15.19 18.29 51.16
C GLN A 417 -14.76 19.73 50.80
N ASN A 418 -14.98 20.17 49.57
CA ASN A 418 -14.67 21.53 49.14
C ASN A 418 -15.50 22.55 49.92
N LEU A 419 -16.79 22.29 50.16
CA LEU A 419 -17.63 23.15 50.98
C LEU A 419 -17.14 23.25 52.44
N LEU A 420 -16.63 22.16 53.01
CA LEU A 420 -16.05 22.20 54.36
C LEU A 420 -14.76 23.03 54.41
N ILE A 421 -13.99 23.05 53.32
CA ILE A 421 -12.80 23.89 53.18
C ILE A 421 -13.22 25.36 53.01
N ASP A 422 -14.15 25.66 52.10
CA ASP A 422 -14.62 27.03 51.82
C ASP A 422 -15.27 27.70 53.04
N LYS A 423 -15.84 26.92 53.95
CA LYS A 423 -16.46 27.41 55.19
C LYS A 423 -15.53 27.38 56.40
N ASP A 424 -14.24 27.04 56.22
CA ASP A 424 -13.25 26.91 57.30
C ASP A 424 -13.78 26.10 58.49
N PHE A 425 -14.33 24.91 58.22
CA PHE A 425 -15.04 24.13 59.24
C PHE A 425 -14.11 23.73 60.40
N GLN A 426 -14.48 24.14 61.62
CA GLN A 426 -13.74 23.82 62.84
C GLN A 426 -14.09 22.42 63.34
N TRP A 427 -13.15 21.49 63.18
CA TRP A 427 -13.29 20.12 63.63
C TRP A 427 -13.12 20.01 65.15
N ASN A 428 -14.07 19.38 65.83
CA ASN A 428 -13.89 19.01 67.23
C ASN A 428 -13.08 17.70 67.32
N GLU A 429 -11.98 17.70 68.07
CA GLU A 429 -11.13 16.51 68.26
C GLU A 429 -11.69 15.51 69.27
N LYS A 430 -12.65 15.93 70.11
CA LYS A 430 -13.12 15.12 71.24
C LYS A 430 -14.39 14.32 70.96
N ASP A 431 -15.29 14.83 70.11
CA ASP A 431 -16.59 14.20 69.85
C ASP A 431 -16.94 14.18 68.35
N ASP A 432 -16.79 13.00 67.74
CA ASP A 432 -17.14 12.76 66.34
C ASP A 432 -18.64 12.85 66.07
N SER A 433 -19.49 12.61 67.08
CA SER A 433 -20.95 12.74 66.93
C SER A 433 -21.40 14.20 66.75
N ILE A 434 -20.66 15.17 67.30
CA ILE A 434 -20.98 16.60 67.16
C ILE A 434 -20.62 17.06 65.75
N ASN A 435 -19.47 16.60 65.25
CA ASN A 435 -19.02 16.85 63.88
C ASN A 435 -20.04 16.31 62.85
N ARG A 436 -20.54 15.08 63.04
CA ARG A 436 -21.57 14.49 62.14
C ARG A 436 -22.84 15.36 62.06
N LYS A 437 -23.35 15.83 63.21
CA LYS A 437 -24.56 16.68 63.26
C LYS A 437 -24.33 18.07 62.65
N ALA A 438 -23.16 18.66 62.90
CA ALA A 438 -22.79 19.95 62.35
C ALA A 438 -22.63 19.88 60.81
N ILE A 439 -21.98 18.83 60.29
CA ILE A 439 -21.84 18.61 58.85
C ILE A 439 -23.21 18.35 58.22
N LYS A 440 -24.07 17.53 58.84
CA LYS A 440 -25.44 17.29 58.36
C LYS A 440 -26.26 18.58 58.26
N ALA A 441 -26.16 19.45 59.26
CA ALA A 441 -26.84 20.74 59.24
C ALA A 441 -26.33 21.67 58.13
N LEU A 442 -25.02 21.66 57.84
CA LEU A 442 -24.43 22.45 56.75
C LEU A 442 -24.81 21.91 55.37
N LEU A 443 -24.82 20.60 55.19
CA LEU A 443 -25.16 19.97 53.90
C LEU A 443 -26.65 20.12 53.55
N ILE A 444 -27.57 20.09 54.53
CA ILE A 444 -29.00 20.27 54.28
C ILE A 444 -29.34 21.68 53.78
N VAL A 445 -28.55 22.68 54.16
CA VAL A 445 -28.79 24.09 53.79
C VAL A 445 -28.36 24.39 52.34
N GLU A 446 -27.44 23.60 51.79
CA GLU A 446 -26.90 23.83 50.45
C GLU A 446 -27.81 23.29 49.34
N LYS A 447 -27.98 24.09 48.29
CA LYS A 447 -28.90 23.80 47.17
C LYS A 447 -28.52 22.53 46.42
N ASP A 448 -27.24 22.20 46.38
CA ASP A 448 -26.70 21.05 45.65
C ASP A 448 -27.08 19.71 46.31
N PHE A 449 -27.37 19.71 47.61
CA PHE A 449 -27.71 18.50 48.38
C PHE A 449 -29.22 18.36 48.64
N GLN A 450 -30.03 19.35 48.24
CA GLN A 450 -31.50 19.30 48.41
C GLN A 450 -32.18 18.20 47.57
N SER A 451 -31.50 17.74 46.51
CA SER A 451 -31.95 16.63 45.65
C SER A 451 -31.42 15.25 46.09
N VAL A 452 -30.55 15.20 47.10
CA VAL A 452 -29.88 13.99 47.57
C VAL A 452 -30.66 13.38 48.73
N ASP A 453 -30.83 12.05 48.72
CA ASP A 453 -31.56 11.35 49.79
C ASP A 453 -30.84 11.51 51.15
N SER A 454 -31.60 11.65 52.24
CA SER A 454 -31.06 11.88 53.59
C SER A 454 -30.13 10.75 54.04
N ARG A 455 -30.33 9.53 53.54
CA ARG A 455 -29.48 8.36 53.85
C ARG A 455 -28.15 8.39 53.08
N ASP A 456 -28.14 8.95 51.87
CA ASP A 456 -26.91 9.11 51.09
C ASP A 456 -26.06 10.24 51.68
N ILE A 457 -26.70 11.30 52.21
CA ILE A 457 -26.03 12.34 53.01
C ILE A 457 -25.33 11.72 54.23
N ASP A 458 -26.02 10.82 54.96
CA ASP A 458 -25.42 10.13 56.11
C ASP A 458 -24.21 9.26 55.70
N LEU A 459 -24.28 8.58 54.55
CA LEU A 459 -23.16 7.81 54.01
C LEU A 459 -21.97 8.71 53.62
N ILE A 460 -22.23 9.87 53.00
CA ILE A 460 -21.19 10.84 52.67
C ILE A 460 -20.50 11.34 53.94
N ILE A 461 -21.27 11.62 54.99
CA ILE A 461 -20.73 12.04 56.29
C ILE A 461 -19.85 10.95 56.89
N ASP A 462 -20.29 9.69 56.90
CA ASP A 462 -19.48 8.57 57.39
C ASP A 462 -18.17 8.45 56.59
N GLN A 463 -18.22 8.58 55.26
CA GLN A 463 -17.02 8.55 54.42
C GLN A 463 -16.08 9.75 54.66
N LEU A 464 -16.60 10.95 54.92
CA LEU A 464 -15.79 12.11 55.27
C LEU A 464 -15.08 11.92 56.63
N MET A 465 -15.76 11.29 57.58
CA MET A 465 -15.17 10.94 58.87
C MET A 465 -14.08 9.88 58.73
N GLU A 466 -14.31 8.84 57.92
CA GLU A 466 -13.29 7.82 57.62
C GLU A 466 -12.05 8.44 56.94
N LEU A 467 -12.24 9.29 55.93
CA LEU A 467 -11.14 9.99 55.26
C LEU A 467 -10.35 10.88 56.23
N ARG A 468 -11.03 11.55 57.17
CA ARG A 468 -10.36 12.34 58.22
C ARG A 468 -9.51 11.44 59.11
N ILE A 469 -10.05 10.33 59.59
CA ILE A 469 -9.33 9.37 60.45
C ILE A 469 -8.12 8.82 59.70
N GLU A 470 -8.28 8.45 58.43
CA GLU A 470 -7.19 7.96 57.60
C GLU A 470 -6.11 9.03 57.38
N ARG A 471 -6.50 10.29 57.14
CA ARG A 471 -5.57 11.41 56.96
C ARG A 471 -4.76 11.68 58.23
N ILE A 472 -5.42 11.70 59.39
CA ILE A 472 -4.75 11.84 60.69
C ILE A 472 -3.79 10.68 60.94
N LYS A 473 -4.21 9.45 60.61
CA LYS A 473 -3.36 8.26 60.75
C LYS A 473 -2.14 8.33 59.85
N LYS A 474 -2.31 8.65 58.56
CA LYS A 474 -1.20 8.82 57.61
C LYS A 474 -0.24 9.93 58.04
N GLN A 475 -0.76 11.04 58.54
CA GLN A 475 0.07 12.13 59.07
C GLN A 475 0.91 11.66 60.27
N LYS A 476 0.29 10.94 61.22
CA LYS A 476 1.01 10.34 62.35
C LYS A 476 2.07 9.34 61.89
N GLU A 477 1.76 8.46 60.94
CA GLU A 477 2.74 7.50 60.40
C GLU A 477 3.93 8.21 59.71
N LEU A 478 3.67 9.31 58.98
CA LEU A 478 4.73 10.12 58.37
C LEU A 478 5.58 10.82 59.43
N GLU A 479 4.96 11.37 60.47
CA GLU A 479 5.65 11.97 61.61
C GLU A 479 6.51 10.93 62.34
N GLU A 480 6.00 9.72 62.55
CA GLU A 480 6.73 8.59 63.14
C GLU A 480 7.92 8.16 62.26
N ARG A 481 7.73 8.03 60.94
CA ARG A 481 8.83 7.70 60.01
C ARG A 481 9.89 8.80 59.99
N ALA A 482 9.49 10.06 59.87
CA ALA A 482 10.41 11.19 59.93
C ALA A 482 11.14 11.23 61.27
N PHE A 483 10.45 10.86 62.36
CA PHE A 483 11.04 10.75 63.67
C PHE A 483 12.07 9.62 63.77
N GLU A 484 11.79 8.44 63.21
CA GLU A 484 12.73 7.32 63.12
C GLU A 484 13.97 7.65 62.27
N GLU A 485 13.78 8.34 61.14
CA GLU A 485 14.87 8.82 60.29
C GLU A 485 15.77 9.79 61.08
N ARG A 486 15.17 10.75 61.80
CA ARG A 486 15.93 11.66 62.68
C ARG A 486 16.70 10.89 63.75
N LYS A 487 16.11 9.84 64.36
CA LYS A 487 16.83 8.95 65.30
C LYS A 487 18.00 8.21 64.62
N HIS A 488 17.81 7.75 63.39
CA HIS A 488 18.84 7.06 62.62
C HIS A 488 20.00 8.00 62.26
N PHE A 489 19.71 9.21 61.78
CA PHE A 489 20.72 10.23 61.52
C PHE A 489 21.48 10.61 62.79
N TYR A 490 20.79 10.74 63.92
CA TYR A 490 21.42 10.95 65.22
C TYR A 490 22.39 9.80 65.57
N LYS A 491 21.99 8.55 65.39
CA LYS A 491 22.85 7.38 65.63
C LYS A 491 24.07 7.32 64.69
N LEU A 492 23.90 7.63 63.40
CA LEU A 492 25.00 7.71 62.44
C LEU A 492 25.97 8.85 62.78
N MET A 493 25.46 9.98 63.25
CA MET A 493 26.29 11.10 63.73
C MET A 493 27.12 10.69 64.95
N LEU A 494 26.52 10.00 65.92
CA LEU A 494 27.26 9.41 67.04
C LEU A 494 28.33 8.43 66.55
N GLN A 495 28.01 7.57 65.58
CA GLN A 495 29.00 6.67 64.98
C GLN A 495 30.14 7.44 64.32
N ARG A 496 29.87 8.47 63.52
CA ARG A 496 30.90 9.26 62.85
C ARG A 496 31.86 9.94 63.83
N ILE A 497 31.34 10.46 64.94
CA ILE A 497 32.15 11.19 65.94
C ILE A 497 32.99 10.22 66.79
N TYR A 498 32.41 9.09 67.22
CA TYR A 498 33.05 8.20 68.19
C TYR A 498 33.74 6.96 67.60
N THR A 499 33.72 6.76 66.28
CA THR A 499 34.51 5.69 65.62
C THR A 499 35.88 6.19 65.13
N ASN A 500 36.01 7.48 64.78
CA ASN A 500 37.26 8.06 64.29
C ASN A 500 38.12 8.65 65.42
N GLY A 501 38.56 7.80 66.35
CA GLY A 501 39.66 8.10 67.28
C GLY A 501 39.29 8.76 68.61
N ARG A 502 38.01 8.95 68.95
CA ARG A 502 37.57 9.32 70.31
C ARG A 502 36.72 8.20 70.91
N SER A 503 37.17 7.61 72.03
CA SER A 503 36.36 6.65 72.79
C SER A 503 35.12 7.34 73.36
N LYS A 504 34.00 6.61 73.44
CA LYS A 504 32.73 7.10 73.99
C LYS A 504 32.95 7.66 75.41
N PRO A 505 32.59 8.92 75.70
CA PRO A 505 32.59 9.46 77.06
C PRO A 505 31.50 8.81 77.92
N ASP A 506 31.80 8.54 79.20
CA ASP A 506 30.87 7.90 80.15
C ASP A 506 29.71 8.82 80.61
N SER A 507 29.73 10.11 80.26
CA SER A 507 28.68 11.06 80.62
C SER A 507 28.18 11.85 79.42
N PHE A 508 26.86 11.86 79.25
CA PHE A 508 26.15 12.60 78.20
C PHE A 508 26.52 14.10 78.18
N GLU A 509 26.82 14.69 79.33
CA GLU A 509 27.16 16.11 79.47
C GLU A 509 28.51 16.48 78.83
N VAL A 510 29.47 15.54 78.80
CA VAL A 510 30.76 15.73 78.11
C VAL A 510 30.57 15.59 76.60
N ALA A 511 29.76 14.60 76.19
CA ALA A 511 29.36 14.39 74.80
C ALA A 511 28.55 15.57 74.23
N LEU A 512 27.77 16.25 75.07
CA LEU A 512 26.94 17.39 74.68
C LEU A 512 27.80 18.55 74.15
N LYS A 513 28.97 18.82 74.76
CA LYS A 513 29.89 19.86 74.27
C LYS A 513 30.43 19.58 72.86
N ASP A 514 30.61 18.30 72.52
CA ASP A 514 31.09 17.87 71.20
C ASP A 514 29.96 17.80 70.15
N ILE A 515 28.72 17.54 70.58
CA ILE A 515 27.59 17.23 69.69
C ILE A 515 26.65 18.44 69.47
N GLN A 516 26.61 19.41 70.39
CA GLN A 516 25.66 20.54 70.38
C GLN A 516 25.65 21.40 69.09
N HIS A 517 26.75 21.43 68.34
CA HIS A 517 26.88 22.24 67.13
C HIS A 517 26.37 21.53 65.85
N THR A 518 25.98 20.25 65.96
CA THR A 518 25.56 19.43 64.82
C THR A 518 24.06 19.59 64.54
N ARG A 519 23.68 19.64 63.26
CA ARG A 519 22.29 19.84 62.83
C ARG A 519 21.40 18.68 63.26
N GLU A 520 21.98 17.49 63.25
CA GLU A 520 21.34 16.22 63.58
C GLU A 520 21.00 16.12 65.09
N PHE A 521 21.67 16.90 65.96
CA PHE A 521 21.30 17.05 67.37
C PHE A 521 20.13 18.01 67.57
N ILE A 522 20.12 19.12 66.82
CA ILE A 522 19.09 20.16 66.90
C ILE A 522 17.74 19.65 66.37
N GLU A 523 17.74 18.81 65.33
CA GLU A 523 16.53 18.30 64.67
C GLU A 523 15.72 17.25 65.48
N LEU A 524 16.27 16.70 66.57
CA LEU A 524 15.65 15.63 67.37
C LEU A 524 15.07 16.23 68.67
N PRO A 525 13.85 16.77 68.76
CA PRO A 525 13.44 17.71 69.82
C PRO A 525 13.40 17.18 71.28
N SER A 526 13.42 15.85 71.50
CA SER A 526 13.29 15.28 72.86
C SER A 526 14.64 14.92 73.47
N ASP A 527 15.04 15.65 74.52
CA ASP A 527 16.29 15.45 75.27
C ASP A 527 16.38 14.07 75.96
N GLU A 528 15.26 13.52 76.43
CA GLU A 528 15.20 12.20 77.04
C GLU A 528 15.55 11.09 76.04
N ILE A 529 15.06 11.25 74.80
CA ILE A 529 15.29 10.29 73.72
C ILE A 529 16.72 10.43 73.19
N ARG A 530 17.28 11.65 73.15
CA ARG A 530 18.71 11.87 72.84
C ARG A 530 19.61 11.15 73.84
N ARG A 531 19.33 11.29 75.15
CA ARG A 531 20.07 10.62 76.23
C ARG A 531 19.97 9.10 76.10
N HIS A 532 18.76 8.57 75.95
CA HIS A 532 18.55 7.13 75.79
C HIS A 532 19.24 6.56 74.53
N LEU A 533 19.20 7.26 73.40
CA LEU A 533 19.89 6.84 72.18
C LEU A 533 21.41 6.90 72.31
N PHE A 534 21.94 7.89 73.04
CA PHE A 534 23.37 7.98 73.36
C PHE A 534 23.82 6.85 74.29
N ASP A 535 23.03 6.53 75.32
CA ASP A 535 23.35 5.44 76.26
C ASP A 535 23.32 4.08 75.57
N MET A 536 22.29 3.84 74.74
CA MET A 536 22.16 2.63 73.92
C MET A 536 23.20 2.53 72.80
N PHE A 537 23.81 3.64 72.40
CA PHE A 537 24.86 3.65 71.37
C PHE A 537 26.16 3.04 71.93
N LYS A 538 26.54 1.87 71.41
CA LYS A 538 27.86 1.28 71.65
C LYS A 538 28.70 1.47 70.39
N PRO A 539 29.90 2.09 70.46
CA PRO A 539 30.78 2.18 69.31
C PRO A 539 31.20 0.77 68.91
N ASP A 540 31.07 0.44 67.62
CA ASP A 540 31.46 -0.86 67.10
C ASP A 540 33.00 -0.92 67.08
N VAL A 541 33.60 -1.46 68.14
CA VAL A 541 35.04 -1.73 68.22
C VAL A 541 35.31 -3.04 67.47
N GLY A 542 35.27 -2.97 66.14
CA GLY A 542 35.77 -4.05 65.29
C GLY A 542 37.30 -4.15 65.39
N PRO A 543 37.89 -5.35 65.44
CA PRO A 543 39.33 -5.51 65.59
C PRO A 543 40.07 -4.92 64.38
N ALA A 544 41.08 -4.11 64.65
CA ALA A 544 41.98 -3.59 63.64
C ALA A 544 42.67 -4.74 62.88
N ARG A 545 42.41 -4.86 61.57
CA ARG A 545 43.38 -5.33 60.56
C ARG A 545 42.84 -5.18 59.13
N GLY A 546 43.57 -4.37 58.35
CA GLY A 546 44.15 -4.83 57.09
C GLY A 546 43.29 -4.81 55.81
N LYS A 547 43.54 -3.76 55.00
CA LYS A 547 43.38 -3.62 53.53
C LYS A 547 42.02 -3.17 52.97
N PRO A 548 42.05 -2.41 51.87
CA PRO A 548 41.05 -1.40 51.54
C PRO A 548 39.89 -2.01 50.75
N PHE A 549 38.66 -1.74 51.16
CA PHE A 549 37.50 -1.98 50.31
C PHE A 549 37.42 -0.90 49.23
N ALA A 550 37.35 -1.38 48.00
CA ALA A 550 37.28 -0.60 46.78
C ALA A 550 36.12 0.41 46.81
N VAL A 551 36.38 1.57 46.21
CA VAL A 551 35.38 2.61 45.93
C VAL A 551 34.36 2.04 44.95
N SER A 552 33.27 1.47 45.48
CA SER A 552 32.06 1.26 44.67
C SER A 552 31.33 2.59 44.61
N ASN A 553 31.38 3.24 43.45
CA ASN A 553 30.55 4.38 43.09
C ASN A 553 29.08 4.05 43.36
N VAL A 554 28.56 4.50 44.51
CA VAL A 554 27.12 4.63 44.71
C VAL A 554 26.69 5.75 43.77
N LYS A 555 25.96 5.37 42.72
CA LYS A 555 25.25 6.31 41.85
C LYS A 555 24.53 7.32 42.74
N LYS A 556 24.89 8.60 42.62
CA LYS A 556 24.14 9.72 43.21
C LYS A 556 22.69 9.57 42.78
N ARG A 557 21.80 9.12 43.68
CA ARG A 557 20.38 9.39 43.55
C ARG A 557 20.21 10.87 43.89
N GLN A 558 19.67 11.62 42.93
CA GLN A 558 19.37 13.03 43.10
C GLN A 558 18.35 13.18 44.24
N LEU A 559 18.72 13.98 45.23
CA LEU A 559 17.86 14.45 46.31
C LEU A 559 17.16 15.72 45.83
N THR A 560 15.95 15.58 45.32
CA THR A 560 14.94 16.65 45.34
C THR A 560 13.60 16.01 45.66
N PRO A 561 12.81 16.55 46.60
CA PRO A 561 11.45 16.12 46.81
C PRO A 561 10.64 16.61 45.60
N ASN A 562 10.25 15.71 44.71
CA ASN A 562 9.07 15.96 43.89
C ASN A 562 7.89 15.94 44.86
N VAL A 563 7.55 17.13 45.33
CA VAL A 563 6.22 17.44 45.81
C VAL A 563 5.32 17.31 44.59
N ASP A 564 4.80 16.10 44.37
CA ASP A 564 3.63 15.91 43.51
C ASP A 564 2.44 16.49 44.29
N LEU A 565 2.22 17.79 44.07
CA LEU A 565 0.94 18.44 44.32
C LEU A 565 -0.01 17.95 43.23
N ASP A 566 -0.73 16.88 43.52
CA ASP A 566 -1.98 16.59 42.81
C ASP A 566 -3.14 17.30 43.53
N TYR A 567 -3.92 17.98 42.71
CA TYR A 567 -5.17 18.70 43.01
C TYR A 567 -6.17 17.92 43.86
#